data_AF-A0A7S3W1P6-F1
#
_entry.id   AF-A0A7S3W1P6-F1
#
_cell.length_a   1.000
_cell.length_b   1.000
_cell.length_c   1.000
_cell.angle_alpha   90.00
_cell.angle_beta   90.00
_cell.angle_gamma   90.00
#
_symmetry.space_group_name_H-M   'P 1'
#
loop_
_entity.id
_entity.type
_entity.pdbx_description
1 polymer ?
#
loop_
_entity_poly.entity_id
_entity_poly.type
_entity_poly.pdbx_seq_one_letter_code
_entity_poly.pdbx_strand_id
1 'polypeptide(L)'
;AAQADSKTAKGLSAEVAKDLAERDDQFESILNELETRAADEYFEEEEEENPWLWFTETFSWVLVVDVFTLIFLALWFLAGVGLKYLVGVGGVLDVFLQYWDPYFQSILGILFAARILGIMISQAMGPTK
;
A
#
# COMPACT_ATOMS: atom_id res chain seq x y z
N ALA A 1 -73.14 1.63 -14.28
CA ALA A 1 -71.79 1.91 -14.80
C ALA A 1 -70.77 2.29 -13.70
N ALA A 2 -71.14 2.97 -12.61
CA ALA A 2 -70.19 3.45 -11.60
C ALA A 2 -69.62 2.42 -10.59
N GLN A 3 -70.10 1.17 -10.58
CA GLN A 3 -69.60 0.13 -9.65
C GLN A 3 -68.47 -0.75 -10.21
N ALA A 4 -68.19 -0.67 -11.52
CA ALA A 4 -67.14 -1.47 -12.15
C ALA A 4 -65.74 -0.84 -11.97
N ASP A 5 -65.62 0.49 -12.03
CA ASP A 5 -64.34 1.20 -11.89
C ASP A 5 -63.73 1.10 -10.47
N SER A 6 -64.55 1.01 -9.43
CA SER A 6 -64.07 0.95 -8.04
C SER A 6 -63.37 -0.38 -7.69
N LYS A 7 -63.77 -1.50 -8.33
CA LYS A 7 -63.12 -2.81 -8.12
C LYS A 7 -61.77 -2.90 -8.81
N THR A 8 -61.65 -2.33 -10.00
CA THR A 8 -60.40 -2.32 -10.78
C THR A 8 -59.33 -1.47 -10.09
N ALA A 9 -59.69 -0.31 -9.53
CA ALA A 9 -58.76 0.54 -8.77
C ALA A 9 -58.26 -0.11 -7.47
N LYS A 10 -59.12 -0.87 -6.77
CA LYS A 10 -58.71 -1.62 -5.56
C LYS A 10 -57.82 -2.82 -5.88
N GLY A 11 -58.05 -3.51 -7.00
CA GLY A 11 -57.19 -4.60 -7.45
C GLY A 11 -55.78 -4.10 -7.78
N LEU A 12 -55.69 -3.00 -8.52
CA LEU A 12 -54.40 -2.39 -8.88
C LEU A 12 -53.60 -1.94 -7.64
N SER A 13 -54.28 -1.37 -6.63
CA SER A 13 -53.65 -0.94 -5.39
C SER A 13 -53.13 -2.11 -4.54
N ALA A 14 -53.81 -3.26 -4.57
CA ALA A 14 -53.39 -4.45 -3.84
C ALA A 14 -52.20 -5.15 -4.50
N GLU A 15 -52.16 -5.15 -5.83
CA GLU A 15 -51.05 -5.73 -6.61
C GLU A 15 -49.77 -4.90 -6.49
N VAL A 16 -49.89 -3.56 -6.52
CA VAL A 16 -48.75 -2.65 -6.27
C VAL A 16 -48.23 -2.77 -4.83
N ALA A 17 -49.12 -2.93 -3.84
CA ALA A 17 -48.70 -3.12 -2.45
C ALA A 17 -47.95 -4.44 -2.25
N LYS A 18 -48.33 -5.50 -2.98
CA LYS A 18 -47.65 -6.79 -2.94
C LYS A 18 -46.27 -6.75 -3.61
N ASP A 19 -46.17 -6.08 -4.75
CA ASP A 19 -44.90 -5.91 -5.48
C ASP A 19 -43.89 -5.08 -4.68
N LEU A 20 -44.35 -4.07 -3.92
CA LEU A 20 -43.51 -3.31 -3.00
C LEU A 20 -43.00 -4.17 -1.83
N ALA A 21 -43.85 -5.01 -1.24
CA ALA A 21 -43.45 -5.92 -0.16
C ALA A 21 -42.42 -6.95 -0.63
N GLU A 22 -42.60 -7.54 -1.82
CA GLU A 22 -41.64 -8.49 -2.38
C GLU A 22 -40.29 -7.83 -2.71
N ARG A 23 -40.29 -6.54 -3.08
CA ARG A 23 -39.05 -5.79 -3.30
C ARG A 23 -38.33 -5.45 -2.00
N ASP A 24 -39.05 -5.08 -0.95
CA ASP A 24 -38.46 -4.79 0.36
C ASP A 24 -37.79 -6.05 0.95
N ASP A 25 -38.43 -7.22 0.83
CA ASP A 25 -37.86 -8.50 1.24
C ASP A 25 -36.56 -8.84 0.46
N GLN A 26 -36.51 -8.54 -0.84
CA GLN A 26 -35.30 -8.72 -1.64
C GLN A 26 -34.18 -7.74 -1.25
N PHE A 27 -34.53 -6.49 -0.92
CA PHE A 27 -33.56 -5.51 -0.44
C PHE A 27 -32.99 -5.92 0.93
N GLU A 28 -33.82 -6.40 1.86
CA GLU A 28 -33.35 -6.93 3.15
C GLU A 28 -32.44 -8.15 2.96
N SER A 29 -32.76 -9.05 2.03
CA SER A 29 -31.89 -10.19 1.71
C SER A 29 -30.52 -9.77 1.16
N ILE A 30 -30.47 -8.75 0.29
CA ILE A 30 -29.20 -8.24 -0.27
C ILE A 30 -28.39 -7.51 0.81
N LEU A 31 -29.06 -6.72 1.67
CA LEU A 31 -28.38 -6.03 2.77
C LEU A 31 -27.81 -7.02 3.78
N ASN A 32 -28.54 -8.08 4.10
CA ASN A 32 -28.06 -9.13 5.01
C ASN A 32 -26.91 -9.94 4.39
N GLU A 33 -26.95 -10.22 3.08
CA GLU A 33 -25.82 -10.84 2.37
C GLU A 33 -24.59 -9.93 2.32
N LEU A 34 -24.77 -8.62 2.11
CA LEU A 34 -23.69 -7.64 2.13
C LEU A 34 -23.12 -7.43 3.54
N GLU A 35 -23.96 -7.39 4.57
CA GLU A 35 -23.54 -7.29 5.97
C GLU A 35 -22.79 -8.55 6.41
N THR A 36 -23.23 -9.73 5.99
CA THR A 36 -22.52 -10.99 6.25
C THR A 36 -21.16 -11.02 5.55
N ARG A 37 -21.08 -10.58 4.29
CA ARG A 37 -19.80 -10.49 3.57
C ARG A 37 -18.87 -9.41 4.12
N ALA A 38 -19.42 -8.28 4.56
CA ALA A 38 -18.65 -7.22 5.22
C ALA A 38 -18.13 -7.70 6.59
N ALA A 39 -18.94 -8.45 7.35
CA ALA A 39 -18.51 -9.06 8.61
C ALA A 39 -17.42 -10.13 8.41
N ASP A 40 -17.50 -10.92 7.33
CA ASP A 40 -16.46 -11.88 6.95
C ASP A 40 -15.16 -11.18 6.48
N GLU A 41 -15.24 -9.98 5.87
CA GLU A 41 -14.07 -9.16 5.49
C GLU A 41 -13.41 -8.46 6.70
N TYR A 42 -14.12 -8.40 7.85
CA TYR A 42 -13.63 -7.88 9.13
C TYR A 42 -13.16 -8.97 10.11
N PHE A 43 -13.19 -10.24 9.73
CA PHE A 43 -12.29 -11.22 10.35
C PHE A 43 -10.89 -10.92 9.84
N GLU A 44 -10.22 -9.97 10.53
CA GLU A 44 -8.77 -10.03 10.70
C GLU A 44 -8.45 -11.49 11.03
N GLU A 45 -7.96 -12.23 10.03
CA GLU A 45 -7.14 -13.40 10.28
C GLU A 45 -6.15 -12.91 11.33
N GLU A 46 -6.22 -13.47 12.55
CA GLU A 46 -5.15 -13.35 13.52
C GLU A 46 -3.91 -13.86 12.78
N GLU A 47 -3.16 -12.95 12.16
CA GLU A 47 -1.93 -13.26 11.46
C GLU A 47 -1.06 -13.88 12.53
N GLU A 48 -0.91 -15.21 12.48
CA GLU A 48 0.15 -15.91 13.18
C GLU A 48 1.42 -15.10 12.87
N GLU A 49 1.96 -14.38 13.86
CA GLU A 49 3.06 -13.43 13.72
C GLU A 49 4.21 -14.11 12.99
N ASN A 50 4.19 -14.06 11.67
CA ASN A 50 5.11 -14.83 10.87
C ASN A 50 6.40 -14.02 10.93
N PRO A 51 7.46 -14.49 11.61
CA PRO A 51 8.66 -13.68 11.83
C PRO A 51 9.29 -13.23 10.50
N TRP A 52 8.94 -13.94 9.43
CA TRP A 52 9.31 -13.65 8.06
C TRP A 52 8.61 -12.41 7.48
N LEU A 53 7.33 -12.17 7.77
CA LEU A 53 6.61 -10.97 7.32
C LEU A 53 7.22 -9.72 7.96
N TRP A 54 7.48 -9.77 9.26
CA TRP A 54 8.19 -8.69 9.97
C TRP A 54 9.58 -8.42 9.37
N PHE A 55 10.33 -9.46 9.02
CA PHE A 55 11.65 -9.33 8.40
C PHE A 55 11.57 -8.70 7.01
N THR A 56 10.67 -9.17 6.14
CA THR A 56 10.54 -8.65 4.76
C THR A 56 10.00 -7.22 4.74
N GLU A 57 9.09 -6.86 5.65
CA GLU A 57 8.57 -5.50 5.78
C GLU A 57 9.67 -4.52 6.24
N THR A 58 10.41 -4.88 7.30
CA THR A 58 11.54 -4.08 7.79
C THR A 58 12.61 -3.93 6.70
N PHE A 59 12.92 -5.03 6.00
CA PHE A 59 13.93 -5.04 4.95
C PHE A 59 13.51 -4.24 3.71
N SER A 60 12.22 -4.25 3.37
CA SER A 60 11.65 -3.41 2.31
C SER A 60 11.87 -1.94 2.60
N TRP A 61 11.63 -1.50 3.83
CA TRP A 61 11.87 -0.11 4.22
C TRP A 61 13.35 0.27 4.12
N VAL A 62 14.26 -0.62 4.52
CA VAL A 62 15.71 -0.40 4.39
C VAL A 62 16.13 -0.19 2.93
N LEU A 63 15.58 -0.96 1.99
CA LEU A 63 15.83 -0.78 0.55
C LEU A 63 15.34 0.58 0.05
N VAL A 64 14.19 1.03 0.51
CA VAL A 64 13.66 2.36 0.16
C VAL A 64 14.61 3.45 0.66
N VAL A 65 15.03 3.36 1.93
CA VAL A 65 15.98 4.32 2.52
C VAL A 65 17.32 4.34 1.78
N ASP A 66 17.84 3.18 1.38
CA ASP A 66 19.08 3.06 0.59
C ASP A 66 19.00 3.87 -0.72
N VAL A 67 17.92 3.67 -1.49
CA VAL A 67 17.71 4.37 -2.77
C VAL A 67 17.59 5.88 -2.57
N PHE A 68 16.80 6.33 -1.59
CA PHE A 68 16.67 7.77 -1.31
C PHE A 68 17.97 8.40 -0.81
N THR A 69 18.76 7.66 -0.02
CA THR A 69 20.07 8.10 0.45
C THR A 69 21.03 8.30 -0.72
N LEU A 70 21.07 7.37 -1.68
CA LEU A 70 21.88 7.49 -2.89
C LEU A 70 21.46 8.70 -3.74
N ILE A 71 20.17 8.91 -3.94
CA ILE A 71 19.65 10.07 -4.68
C ILE A 71 20.05 11.37 -3.97
N PHE A 72 19.87 11.44 -2.65
CA PHE A 72 20.26 12.60 -1.86
C PHE A 72 21.76 12.91 -1.98
N LEU A 73 22.62 11.89 -1.84
CA LEU A 73 24.08 12.05 -1.99
C LEU A 73 24.46 12.50 -3.40
N ALA A 74 23.81 11.96 -4.43
CA ALA A 74 24.04 12.37 -5.81
C ALA A 74 23.66 13.84 -6.06
N LEU A 75 22.50 14.28 -5.53
CA LEU A 75 22.07 15.67 -5.62
C LEU A 75 22.99 16.62 -4.86
N TRP A 76 23.43 16.24 -3.65
CA TRP A 76 24.38 17.03 -2.87
C TRP A 76 25.73 17.16 -3.60
N PHE A 77 26.26 16.05 -4.13
CA PHE A 77 27.47 16.08 -4.95
C PHE A 77 27.30 17.00 -6.16
N LEU A 78 26.19 16.87 -6.89
CA LEU A 78 25.90 17.70 -8.06
C LEU A 78 25.79 19.19 -7.70
N ALA A 79 25.15 19.51 -6.58
CA ALA A 79 25.08 20.88 -6.07
C ALA A 79 26.47 21.43 -5.72
N GLY A 80 27.34 20.63 -5.08
CA GLY A 80 28.71 21.00 -4.77
C GLY A 80 29.56 21.24 -6.03
N VAL A 81 29.45 20.36 -7.01
CA VAL A 81 30.08 20.53 -8.33
C VAL A 81 29.55 21.79 -9.02
N GLY A 82 28.24 21.99 -9.04
CA GLY A 82 27.61 23.18 -9.60
C GLY A 82 28.12 24.47 -8.96
N LEU A 83 28.17 24.54 -7.63
CA LEU A 83 28.70 25.70 -6.91
C LEU A 83 30.18 25.97 -7.23
N LYS A 84 30.99 24.90 -7.31
CA LYS A 84 32.42 25.02 -7.63
C LYS A 84 32.63 25.59 -9.03
N TYR A 85 31.90 25.11 -10.04
CA TYR A 85 32.10 25.54 -11.42
C TYR A 85 31.36 26.83 -11.81
N LEU A 86 30.20 27.11 -11.20
CA LEU A 86 29.42 28.31 -11.51
C LEU A 86 29.83 29.53 -10.68
N VAL A 87 30.18 29.32 -9.41
CA VAL A 87 30.41 30.40 -8.44
C VAL A 87 31.88 30.43 -7.96
N GLY A 88 32.66 29.37 -8.22
CA GLY A 88 34.04 29.25 -7.75
C GLY A 88 34.16 28.86 -6.28
N VAL A 89 33.06 28.52 -5.61
CA VAL A 89 33.05 28.15 -4.19
C VAL A 89 33.27 26.65 -4.03
N GLY A 90 34.46 26.25 -3.59
CA GLY A 90 34.84 24.84 -3.40
C GLY A 90 34.36 24.20 -2.11
N GLY A 91 34.05 25.00 -1.07
CA GLY A 91 33.84 24.50 0.29
C GLY A 91 32.75 23.44 0.43
N VAL A 92 31.66 23.54 -0.34
CA VAL A 92 30.58 22.53 -0.30
C VAL A 92 31.03 21.18 -0.84
N LEU A 93 31.83 21.18 -1.92
CA LEU A 93 32.39 19.96 -2.50
C LEU A 93 33.44 19.36 -1.57
N ASP A 94 34.29 20.18 -0.96
CA ASP A 94 35.33 19.72 -0.04
C ASP A 94 34.73 19.06 1.20
N VAL A 95 33.66 19.65 1.76
CA VAL A 95 32.89 19.05 2.85
C VAL A 95 32.29 17.72 2.40
N PHE A 96 31.65 17.66 1.24
CA PHE A 96 31.10 16.40 0.73
C PHE A 96 32.17 15.31 0.63
N LEU A 97 33.33 15.61 0.04
CA LEU A 97 34.43 14.66 -0.11
C LEU A 97 35.03 14.22 1.23
N GLN A 98 35.12 15.13 2.20
CA GLN A 98 35.58 14.81 3.55
C GLN A 98 34.66 13.82 4.28
N TYR A 99 33.34 13.95 4.11
CA TYR A 99 32.38 13.02 4.70
C TYR A 99 32.18 11.74 3.88
N TRP A 100 32.45 11.78 2.57
CA TRP A 100 32.27 10.66 1.66
C TRP A 100 33.09 9.43 2.05
N ASP A 101 34.38 9.61 2.26
CA ASP A 101 35.34 8.50 2.42
C ASP A 101 35.13 7.71 3.75
N PRO A 102 35.04 8.35 4.93
CA PRO A 102 34.86 7.59 6.17
C PRO A 102 33.40 7.15 6.44
N TYR A 103 32.41 7.97 6.08
CA TYR A 103 31.02 7.75 6.52
C TYR A 103 30.15 7.14 5.41
N PHE A 104 30.02 7.83 4.27
CA PHE A 104 29.09 7.38 3.23
C PHE A 104 29.53 6.05 2.62
N GLN A 105 30.83 5.85 2.39
CA GLN A 105 31.33 4.56 1.90
C GLN A 105 31.04 3.40 2.86
N SER A 106 31.25 3.62 4.16
CA SER A 106 30.98 2.60 5.19
C SER A 106 29.49 2.26 5.29
N ILE A 107 28.64 3.29 5.32
CA ILE A 107 27.18 3.11 5.39
C ILE A 107 26.65 2.39 4.15
N LEU A 108 27.07 2.82 2.95
CA LEU A 108 26.68 2.18 1.70
C LEU A 108 27.18 0.73 1.64
N GLY A 109 28.39 0.46 2.10
CA GLY A 109 28.93 -0.91 2.18
C GLY A 109 28.06 -1.83 3.04
N ILE A 110 27.58 -1.34 4.19
CA ILE A 110 26.67 -2.09 5.07
C ILE A 110 25.31 -2.30 4.39
N LEU A 111 24.75 -1.26 3.76
CA LEU A 111 23.47 -1.36 3.04
C LEU A 111 23.55 -2.35 1.86
N PHE A 112 24.64 -2.32 1.09
CA PHE A 112 24.89 -3.30 0.02
C PHE A 112 25.06 -4.72 0.56
N ALA A 113 25.81 -4.90 1.64
CA ALA A 113 25.97 -6.21 2.27
C ALA A 113 24.62 -6.76 2.77
N ALA A 114 23.82 -5.93 3.42
CA ALA A 114 22.47 -6.28 3.85
C ALA A 114 21.60 -6.66 2.63
N ARG A 115 21.64 -5.88 1.55
CA ARG A 115 20.92 -6.16 0.30
C ARG A 115 21.31 -7.51 -0.31
N ILE A 116 22.61 -7.79 -0.44
CA ILE A 116 23.12 -9.05 -0.98
C ILE A 116 22.64 -10.22 -0.11
N LEU A 117 22.73 -10.07 1.20
CA LEU A 117 22.27 -11.08 2.15
C LEU A 117 20.77 -11.35 1.99
N GLY A 118 19.93 -10.31 1.87
CA GLY A 118 18.49 -10.48 1.64
C GLY A 118 18.17 -11.21 0.34
N ILE A 119 18.89 -10.91 -0.75
CA ILE A 119 18.75 -11.63 -2.03
C ILE A 119 19.16 -13.10 -1.86
N MET A 120 20.28 -13.36 -1.19
CA MET A 120 20.75 -14.73 -0.93
C MET A 120 19.76 -15.54 -0.11
N ILE A 121 19.19 -14.96 0.95
CA ILE A 121 18.18 -15.63 1.79
C ILE A 121 16.91 -15.91 0.97
N SER A 122 16.44 -14.93 0.19
CA SER A 122 15.27 -15.10 -0.68
C SER A 122 15.47 -16.19 -1.73
N GLN A 123 16.69 -16.33 -2.29
CA GLN A 123 17.02 -17.39 -3.24
C GLN A 123 17.18 -18.76 -2.56
N ALA A 124 17.78 -18.79 -1.36
CA ALA A 124 17.99 -20.03 -0.61
C ALA A 124 16.67 -20.68 -0.15
N MET A 125 15.66 -19.87 0.14
CA MET A 125 14.32 -20.32 0.53
C MET A 125 13.36 -20.40 -0.65
N GLY A 126 13.84 -20.83 -1.82
CA GLY A 126 13.06 -20.91 -3.07
C GLY A 126 11.64 -21.47 -2.90
N PRO A 127 10.73 -21.18 -3.85
CA PRO A 127 9.28 -21.20 -3.65
C PRO A 127 8.82 -22.51 -3.00
N THR A 128 8.41 -22.41 -1.74
CA THR A 128 7.61 -23.45 -1.08
C THR A 128 6.33 -23.59 -1.91
N LYS A 129 6.24 -24.70 -2.64
CA LYS A 129 5.01 -25.13 -3.30
C LYS A 129 3.95 -25.46 -2.26
#